data_AF-A0A7T3X1P0-F1
#
_entry.id   AF-A0A7T3X1P0-F1
#
_cell.length_a   1.000
_cell.length_b   1.000
_cell.length_c   1.000
_cell.angle_alpha   90.00
_cell.angle_beta   90.00
_cell.angle_gamma   90.00
#
_symmetry.space_group_name_H-M   'P 1'
#
loop_
_entity.id
_entity.type
_entity.pdbx_description
1 polymer ?
#
loop_
_entity_poly.entity_id
_entity_poly.type
_entity_poly.pdbx_seq_one_letter_code
_entity_poly.pdbx_strand_id
1 'polypeptide(L)'
;MKIINEILAIISEHPRTGSSRVLAAALASACNTQYTVSLLDVSVRLDESGRRLVERLARITLEADYSNDAQDKALERLRALGLV
;
A
#
# COMPACT_ATOMS: atom_id res chain seq x y z
N MET A 1 -6.76 2.19 -10.28
CA MET A 1 -7.10 1.36 -9.11
C MET A 1 -7.47 2.24 -7.94
N LYS A 2 -8.73 2.24 -7.53
CA LYS A 2 -9.26 3.09 -6.46
C LYS A 2 -8.49 2.91 -5.15
N ILE A 3 -8.22 1.66 -4.77
CA ILE A 3 -7.45 1.34 -3.56
C ILE A 3 -6.02 1.90 -3.57
N ILE A 4 -5.35 1.89 -4.72
CA ILE A 4 -4.00 2.46 -4.87
C ILE A 4 -4.05 3.97 -4.60
N ASN A 5 -5.01 4.67 -5.22
CA ASN A 5 -5.16 6.11 -5.05
C ASN A 5 -5.51 6.49 -3.60
N GLU A 6 -6.38 5.70 -2.96
CA GLU A 6 -6.76 5.87 -1.55
C GLU A 6 -5.53 5.76 -0.63
N ILE A 7 -4.70 4.73 -0.80
CA ILE A 7 -3.49 4.55 0.01
C ILE A 7 -2.46 5.64 -0.27
N LEU A 8 -2.24 6.01 -1.53
CA LEU A 8 -1.31 7.08 -1.90
C LEU A 8 -1.75 8.45 -1.36
N ALA A 9 -3.07 8.70 -1.26
CA ALA A 9 -3.60 9.91 -0.63
C ALA A 9 -3.25 9.93 0.88
N ILE A 10 -3.50 8.83 1.61
CA ILE A 10 -3.16 8.72 3.04
C ILE A 10 -1.66 8.93 3.28
N ILE A 11 -0.81 8.31 2.46
CA ILE A 11 0.64 8.48 2.54
C ILE A 11 1.05 9.94 2.29
N SER A 12 0.41 10.59 1.33
CA SER A 12 0.70 11.99 0.98
C SER A 12 0.25 12.97 2.06
N GLU A 13 -0.86 12.69 2.76
CA GLU A 13 -1.35 13.48 3.88
C GLU A 13 -0.47 13.31 5.13
N HIS A 14 0.12 12.13 5.33
CA HIS A 14 0.87 11.78 6.55
C HIS A 14 2.26 11.15 6.30
N PRO A 15 3.14 11.76 5.49
CA PRO A 15 4.29 11.11 4.85
C PRO A 15 5.39 10.60 5.79
N ARG A 16 5.40 11.02 7.05
CA ARG A 16 6.44 10.65 8.04
C ARG A 16 5.93 9.74 9.16
N THR A 17 4.71 9.21 9.03
CA THR A 17 4.12 8.33 10.04
C THR A 17 4.55 6.88 9.86
N GLY A 18 4.62 6.15 10.98
CA GLY A 18 4.85 4.71 10.95
C GLY A 18 3.78 3.96 10.17
N SER A 19 2.52 4.37 10.28
CA SER A 19 1.40 3.80 9.52
C SER A 19 1.57 3.98 8.01
N SER A 20 1.97 5.17 7.54
CA SER A 20 2.21 5.41 6.11
C SER A 20 3.33 4.56 5.55
N ARG A 21 4.40 4.31 6.32
CA ARG A 21 5.47 3.39 5.92
C ARG A 21 4.97 1.95 5.77
N VAL A 22 4.12 1.50 6.69
CA VAL A 22 3.53 0.15 6.61
C VAL A 22 2.57 0.04 5.43
N LEU A 23 1.73 1.04 5.19
CA LEU A 23 0.83 1.07 4.04
C LEU A 23 1.59 1.10 2.71
N ALA A 24 2.71 1.83 2.64
CA ALA A 24 3.59 1.83 1.48
C ALA A 24 4.19 0.44 1.22
N ALA A 25 4.72 -0.21 2.26
CA ALA A 25 5.25 -1.57 2.14
C ALA A 25 4.17 -2.58 1.74
N ALA A 26 2.96 -2.48 2.31
CA ALA A 26 1.83 -3.32 1.94
C ALA A 26 1.43 -3.14 0.47
N LEU A 27 1.32 -1.88 0.03
CA LEU A 27 1.00 -1.56 -1.37
C LEU A 27 2.07 -2.10 -2.32
N ALA A 28 3.35 -1.89 -2.01
CA ALA A 28 4.44 -2.40 -2.83
C ALA A 28 4.44 -3.94 -2.90
N SER A 29 4.20 -4.61 -1.78
CA SER A 29 4.13 -6.08 -1.70
C SER A 29 2.95 -6.65 -2.48
N ALA A 30 1.81 -5.93 -2.49
CA ALA A 30 0.66 -6.30 -3.31
C ALA A 30 0.92 -6.12 -4.81
N CYS A 31 1.77 -5.17 -5.20
CA CYS A 31 2.10 -4.89 -6.60
C CYS A 31 3.28 -5.72 -7.15
N ASN A 32 4.19 -6.20 -6.30
CA ASN A 32 5.35 -6.98 -6.74
C ASN A 32 5.92 -7.85 -5.61
N THR A 33 6.23 -9.11 -5.92
CA THR A 33 6.70 -10.13 -4.97
C THR A 33 8.09 -9.86 -4.40
N GLN A 34 8.86 -8.90 -4.94
CA GLN A 34 10.15 -8.50 -4.38
C GLN A 34 10.03 -7.71 -3.08
N TYR A 35 8.85 -7.16 -2.79
CA TYR A 35 8.61 -6.41 -1.56
C TYR A 35 7.82 -7.25 -0.56
N THR A 36 8.03 -6.96 0.72
CA THR A 36 7.36 -7.64 1.83
C THR A 36 6.77 -6.63 2.80
N VAL A 37 5.64 -6.97 3.41
CA VAL A 37 5.09 -6.25 4.56
C VAL A 37 5.13 -7.11 5.81
N SER A 38 5.57 -6.52 6.92
CA SER A 38 5.58 -7.17 8.25
C SER A 38 4.17 -7.19 8.83
N LEU A 39 3.61 -8.38 9.06
CA LEU A 39 2.30 -8.53 9.70
C LEU A 39 2.30 -8.01 11.15
N LEU A 40 3.44 -8.04 11.83
CA LEU A 40 3.60 -7.45 13.16
C LEU A 40 3.47 -5.92 13.08
N ASP A 41 4.12 -5.28 12.11
CA ASP A 41 3.98 -3.84 11.91
C ASP A 41 2.57 -3.44 11.49
N VAL A 42 1.90 -4.25 10.66
CA VAL A 42 0.47 -4.09 10.35
C VAL A 42 -0.37 -4.14 11.62
N SER A 43 -0.10 -5.08 12.53
CA SER A 43 -0.86 -5.22 13.77
C SER A 43 -0.64 -4.09 14.77
N VAL A 44 0.58 -3.54 14.84
CA VAL A 44 0.95 -2.56 15.87
C VAL A 44 0.77 -1.12 15.40
N ARG A 45 0.95 -0.84 14.10
CA ARG A 45 0.99 0.53 13.57
C ARG A 45 -0.26 0.95 12.81
N LEU A 46 -1.12 0.02 12.41
CA LEU A 46 -2.35 0.34 11.70
C LEU A 46 -3.56 0.22 12.61
N ASP A 47 -4.45 1.20 12.52
CA ASP A 47 -5.78 1.13 13.10
C ASP A 47 -6.68 0.17 12.30
N GLU A 48 -7.97 0.12 12.62
CA GLU A 48 -8.92 -0.74 11.91
C GLU A 48 -9.02 -0.39 10.41
N SER A 49 -9.06 0.91 10.08
CA SER A 49 -9.16 1.41 8.71
C SER A 49 -7.93 1.00 7.88
N GLY A 50 -6.72 1.20 8.41
CA GLY A 50 -5.48 0.78 7.77
C GLY A 50 -5.40 -0.74 7.57
N ARG A 51 -5.83 -1.53 8.57
CA ARG A 51 -5.87 -3.00 8.45
C ARG A 51 -6.84 -3.46 7.36
N ARG A 52 -7.99 -2.79 7.21
CA ARG A 52 -8.95 -3.07 6.12
C ARG A 52 -8.34 -2.81 4.73
N LEU A 53 -7.50 -1.78 4.58
CA LEU A 53 -6.79 -1.51 3.33
C LEU A 53 -5.80 -2.62 3.00
N VAL A 54 -5.02 -3.09 3.98
CA VAL A 54 -4.10 -4.22 3.80
C VAL A 54 -4.86 -5.51 3.43
N GLU A 55 -6.00 -5.76 4.07
CA GLU A 55 -6.86 -6.90 3.77
C GLU A 55 -7.42 -6.86 2.33
N ARG A 56 -7.79 -5.67 1.83
CA ARG A 56 -8.20 -5.48 0.43
C ARG A 56 -7.03 -5.67 -0.53
N LEU A 57 -5.85 -5.15 -0.19
CA LEU A 57 -4.62 -5.36 -0.98
C LEU A 57 -4.25 -6.85 -1.09
N ALA A 58 -4.47 -7.66 -0.06
CA ALA A 58 -4.26 -9.11 -0.12
C ALA A 58 -5.19 -9.80 -1.15
N ARG A 59 -6.27 -9.12 -1.55
CA ARG A 59 -7.23 -9.54 -2.58
C ARG A 59 -7.23 -8.60 -3.79
N ILE A 60 -6.11 -7.94 -4.07
CA ILE A 60 -6.01 -6.90 -5.10
C ILE A 60 -6.51 -7.37 -6.48
N THR A 61 -6.31 -8.63 -6.82
CA THR A 61 -6.77 -9.25 -8.09
C THR A 61 -8.29 -9.33 -8.23
N LEU A 62 -9.04 -9.13 -7.15
CA LEU A 62 -10.51 -9.11 -7.13
C LEU A 62 -11.10 -7.70 -7.22
N GLU A 63 -10.27 -6.65 -7.18
CA GLU A 63 -10.76 -5.28 -7.37
C GLU A 63 -11.28 -5.10 -8.81
N ALA A 64 -12.48 -4.52 -8.96
CA ALA A 64 -13.15 -4.41 -10.26
C ALA A 64 -12.37 -3.58 -11.29
N ASP A 65 -11.47 -2.70 -10.83
CA ASP A 65 -10.60 -1.88 -11.66
C ASP A 65 -9.14 -2.34 -11.64
N TYR A 66 -8.89 -3.64 -11.37
CA TYR A 66 -7.57 -4.27 -11.39
C TYR A 66 -6.79 -3.92 -12.67
N SER A 67 -5.56 -3.46 -12.50
CA SER A 67 -4.72 -2.98 -13.60
C SER A 67 -3.25 -3.15 -13.26
N ASN A 68 -2.51 -3.86 -14.11
CA ASN A 68 -1.05 -4.01 -13.96
C ASN A 68 -0.33 -2.67 -14.16
N ASP A 69 -0.74 -1.87 -15.15
CA ASP A 69 -0.19 -0.52 -15.39
C ASP A 69 -0.36 0.40 -14.17
N ALA A 70 -1.50 0.31 -13.47
CA ALA A 70 -1.70 1.07 -12.25
C ALA A 70 -0.77 0.62 -11.10
N GLN A 71 -0.45 -0.68 -11.03
CA GLN A 71 0.47 -1.23 -10.04
C GLN A 71 1.92 -0.81 -10.34
N ASP A 72 2.34 -0.84 -11.60
CA ASP A 72 3.68 -0.37 -12.02
C ASP A 72 3.88 1.10 -11.67
N LYS A 73 2.88 1.95 -11.99
CA LYS A 73 2.89 3.38 -11.63
C LYS A 73 2.90 3.61 -10.12
N ALA A 74 2.22 2.76 -9.35
CA ALA A 74 2.25 2.85 -7.90
C ALA A 74 3.66 2.59 -7.37
N LEU A 75 4.36 1.58 -7.88
CA LEU A 75 5.74 1.27 -7.50
C LEU A 75 6.70 2.40 -7.86
N GLU A 76 6.60 2.97 -9.06
CA GLU A 76 7.37 4.16 -9.44
C GLU A 76 7.15 5.31 -8.46
N ARG A 77 5.90 5.53 -8.06
CA ARG A 77 5.56 6.59 -7.11
C ARG A 77 6.13 6.34 -5.73
N LEU A 78 6.06 5.12 -5.21
CA LEU A 78 6.61 4.76 -3.90
C LEU A 78 8.15 4.91 -3.87
N ARG A 79 8.85 4.54 -4.95
CA ARG A 79 10.29 4.76 -5.12
C ARG A 79 10.64 6.24 -5.14
N ALA A 80 9.88 7.05 -5.87
CA ALA A 80 10.08 8.50 -5.92
C ALA A 80 9.88 9.19 -4.55
N LEU A 81 9.08 8.58 -3.66
CA LEU A 81 8.87 9.02 -2.29
C LEU A 81 9.93 8.48 -1.30
N GLY A 82 10.83 7.59 -1.75
CA GLY A 82 11.83 6.94 -0.90
C GLY A 82 11.24 5.99 0.15
N LEU A 83 10.09 5.39 -0.16
CA LEU A 83 9.39 4.48 0.75
C LEU A 83 9.68 3.00 0.48
N VAL A 84 10.15 2.69 -0.74
CA VAL A 84 10.59 1.37 -1.21
C VAL A 84 11.74 1.47 -2.21
#